data_AF-A0A968LWE3-F1
#
_entry.id   AF-A0A968LWE3-F1
#
_cell.length_a   1.000
_cell.length_b   1.000
_cell.length_c   1.000
_cell.angle_alpha   90.00
_cell.angle_beta   90.00
_cell.angle_gamma   90.00
#
_symmetry.space_group_name_H-M   'P 1'
#
loop_
_entity.id
_entity.type
_entity.pdbx_description
1 polymer ?
#
loop_
_entity_poly.entity_id
_entity_poly.type
_entity_poly.pdbx_seq_one_letter_code
_entity_poly.pdbx_strand_id
1 'polypeptide(L)'
;MLDGHFCLLNAASGIQDAPLETFKAISPCAIILLVDNPEKIAERLSNRDSRVHSIELISELQSREIARANLTSQSLEVPISIIEATEALEESVKKVSLYL
;
A
#
# COMPACT_ATOMS: atom_id res chain seq x y z
N MET A 1 -12.77 8.45 -2.48
CA MET A 1 -11.58 7.59 -2.32
C MET A 1 -11.97 6.34 -1.57
N LEU A 2 -11.38 5.20 -1.92
CA LEU A 2 -11.52 3.94 -1.20
C LEU A 2 -10.18 3.64 -0.54
N ASP A 3 -10.20 3.29 0.75
CA ASP A 3 -9.02 2.86 1.50
C ASP A 3 -8.99 1.34 1.59
N GLY A 4 -7.83 0.74 1.33
CA GLY A 4 -7.67 -0.71 1.25
C GLY A 4 -6.23 -1.12 0.98
N HIS A 5 -6.02 -2.43 0.95
CA HIS A 5 -4.69 -3.04 0.79
C HIS A 5 -4.63 -3.91 -0.47
N PHE A 6 -3.46 -3.95 -1.10
CA PHE A 6 -3.12 -4.84 -2.21
C PHE A 6 -2.67 -6.22 -1.74
N CYS A 7 -2.20 -6.34 -0.51
CA CYS A 7 -1.92 -7.62 0.13
C CYS A 7 -2.24 -7.58 1.62
N LEU A 8 -2.51 -8.74 2.21
CA LEU A 8 -2.93 -8.87 3.60
C LEU A 8 -2.11 -9.95 4.29
N LEU A 9 -1.90 -9.81 5.59
CA LEU A 9 -1.44 -10.91 6.44
C LEU A 9 -2.60 -11.84 6.73
N ASN A 10 -2.45 -13.11 6.39
CA ASN A 10 -3.41 -14.14 6.72
C ASN A 10 -3.21 -14.66 8.16
N ALA A 11 -4.16 -15.46 8.64
CA ALA A 11 -4.13 -16.01 10.00
C ALA A 11 -2.92 -16.93 10.29
N ALA A 12 -2.25 -17.43 9.25
CA ALA A 12 -1.04 -18.24 9.34
C ALA A 12 0.25 -17.41 9.20
N SER A 13 0.16 -16.08 9.33
CA SER A 13 1.28 -15.13 9.13
C SER A 13 1.88 -15.14 7.72
N GLY A 14 1.19 -15.72 6.74
CA GLY A 14 1.55 -15.64 5.33
C GLY A 14 0.99 -14.38 4.69
N ILE A 15 1.69 -13.87 3.68
CA ILE A 15 1.20 -12.73 2.90
C ILE A 15 0.34 -13.26 1.75
N GLN A 16 -0.87 -12.70 1.63
CA GLN A 16 -1.83 -13.04 0.59
C GLN A 16 -2.19 -11.80 -0.24
N ASP A 17 -2.01 -11.91 -1.55
CA ASP A 17 -2.39 -10.84 -2.48
C ASP A 17 -3.91 -10.72 -2.58
N ALA A 18 -4.41 -9.48 -2.62
CA ALA A 18 -5.78 -9.21 -2.99
C ALA A 18 -6.05 -9.65 -4.44
N PRO A 19 -7.15 -10.35 -4.73
CA PRO A 19 -7.48 -10.81 -6.07
C PRO A 19 -7.57 -9.64 -7.07
N LEU A 20 -7.01 -9.81 -8.27
CA LEU A 20 -7.07 -8.80 -9.31
C LEU A 20 -8.52 -8.50 -9.73
N GLU A 21 -9.39 -9.51 -9.69
CA GLU A 21 -10.82 -9.37 -9.96
C GLU A 21 -11.52 -8.39 -9.01
N THR A 22 -11.06 -8.27 -7.76
CA THR A 22 -11.57 -7.26 -6.82
C THR A 22 -11.35 -5.85 -7.39
N PHE A 23 -10.15 -5.56 -7.90
CA PHE A 23 -9.83 -4.24 -8.46
C PHE A 23 -10.51 -4.00 -9.81
N LYS A 24 -10.67 -5.04 -10.64
CA LYS A 24 -11.48 -4.95 -11.88
C LYS A 24 -12.93 -4.59 -11.57
N ALA A 25 -13.52 -5.20 -10.54
CA ALA A 25 -14.89 -4.92 -10.13
C ALA A 25 -15.04 -3.50 -9.54
N ILE A 26 -14.03 -3.02 -8.79
CA ILE A 26 -14.00 -1.64 -8.29
C ILE A 26 -13.83 -0.63 -9.43
N SER A 27 -13.06 -0.98 -10.48
CA SER A 27 -12.75 -0.13 -11.62
C SER A 27 -12.24 1.28 -11.21
N PRO A 28 -11.15 1.37 -10.42
CA PRO A 28 -10.62 2.65 -9.97
C PRO A 28 -10.13 3.50 -11.16
N CYS A 29 -10.25 4.82 -11.08
CA CYS A 29 -9.67 5.73 -12.07
C CYS A 29 -8.16 5.96 -11.88
N ALA A 30 -7.64 5.71 -10.67
CA ALA A 30 -6.23 5.85 -10.30
C ALA A 30 -5.92 5.04 -9.03
N ILE A 31 -4.64 4.77 -8.80
CA ILE A 31 -4.12 4.15 -7.58
C ILE A 31 -3.22 5.15 -6.84
N ILE A 32 -3.40 5.26 -5.54
CA ILE A 32 -2.49 5.99 -4.65
C ILE A 32 -1.87 4.96 -3.70
N LEU A 33 -0.54 4.82 -3.74
CA LEU A 33 0.20 3.89 -2.91
C LEU A 33 1.03 4.65 -1.89
N LEU A 34 0.77 4.40 -0.61
CA LEU A 34 1.54 4.96 0.49
C LEU A 34 2.68 4.00 0.85
N VAL A 35 3.90 4.53 0.97
CA VAL A 35 5.08 3.76 1.37
C VAL A 35 5.88 4.51 2.45
N ASP A 36 6.68 3.79 3.24
CA ASP A 36 7.60 4.37 4.22
C ASP A 36 8.76 3.41 4.47
N ASN A 37 9.76 3.84 5.25
CA ASN A 37 10.82 2.97 5.73
C ASN A 37 10.22 1.82 6.59
N PRO A 38 10.48 0.54 6.26
CA PRO A 38 10.01 -0.61 7.03
C PRO A 38 10.33 -0.56 8.52
N GLU A 39 11.47 0.00 8.92
CA GLU A 39 11.86 0.17 10.32
C GLU A 39 10.91 1.13 11.05
N LYS A 40 10.59 2.27 10.42
CA LYS A 40 9.64 3.26 10.95
C LYS A 40 8.22 2.70 11.01
N ILE A 41 7.84 1.91 10.00
CA ILE A 41 6.55 1.22 10.00
C ILE A 41 6.50 0.23 11.17
N ALA A 42 7.53 -0.61 11.34
CA ALA A 42 7.61 -1.59 12.42
C ALA A 42 7.59 -0.93 13.80
N GLU A 43 8.31 0.18 13.99
CA GLU A 43 8.28 0.98 15.22
C GLU A 43 6.88 1.51 15.52
N ARG A 44 6.23 2.17 14.54
CA ARG A 44 4.87 2.71 14.70
C ARG A 44 3.86 1.63 15.02
N LEU A 45 3.91 0.49 14.33
CA LEU A 45 3.03 -0.64 14.58
C LEU A 45 3.29 -1.25 15.96
N SER A 46 4.56 -1.35 16.37
CA SER A 46 4.91 -1.94 17.66
C SER A 46 4.41 -1.09 18.83
N ASN A 47 4.50 0.23 18.68
CA ASN A 47 3.97 1.20 19.64
C ASN A 47 2.43 1.15 19.72
N ARG A 48 1.75 1.00 18.57
CA ARG A 48 0.29 0.93 18.50
C ARG A 48 -0.27 -0.36 19.09
N ASP A 49 0.35 -1.49 18.75
CA ASP A 49 -0.18 -2.82 19.06
C ASP A 49 0.40 -3.41 20.35
N SER A 50 1.32 -2.69 21.02
CA SER A 50 2.05 -3.16 22.21
C SER A 50 2.75 -4.51 22.01
N ARG A 51 3.22 -4.77 20.78
CA ARG A 51 3.88 -6.03 20.36
C ARG A 51 4.98 -5.72 19.35
N VAL A 52 6.11 -6.40 19.45
CA VAL A 52 7.19 -6.28 18.45
C VAL A 52 6.75 -6.89 17.11
N HIS A 53 6.78 -6.06 16.06
CA HIS A 53 6.63 -6.48 14.68
C HIS A 53 8.00 -6.71 14.03
N SER A 54 8.14 -7.80 13.25
CA SER A 54 9.38 -8.11 12.53
C SER A 54 9.57 -7.15 11.36
N ILE A 55 10.72 -6.49 11.29
CA ILE A 55 11.09 -5.59 10.19
C ILE A 55 11.12 -6.37 8.87
N GLU A 56 11.58 -7.62 8.90
CA GLU A 56 11.61 -8.52 7.74
C GLU A 56 10.20 -8.76 7.20
N LEU A 57 9.23 -9.05 8.08
CA LEU A 57 7.84 -9.25 7.69
C LEU A 57 7.24 -7.97 7.09
N ILE A 58 7.48 -6.82 7.72
CA ILE A 58 6.99 -5.53 7.24
C ILE A 58 7.61 -5.16 5.88
N SER A 59 8.90 -5.45 5.70
CA SER A 59 9.62 -5.24 4.44
C SER A 59 9.07 -6.11 3.31
N GLU A 60 8.82 -7.40 3.59
CA GLU A 60 8.21 -8.30 2.60
C GLU A 60 6.77 -7.90 2.29
N LEU A 61 5.97 -7.51 3.30
CA LEU A 61 4.60 -7.03 3.11
C LEU A 61 4.57 -5.80 2.20
N GLN A 62 5.37 -4.78 2.49
CA GLN A 62 5.44 -3.58 1.66
C GLN A 62 5.96 -3.87 0.25
N SER A 63 6.96 -4.76 0.11
CA SER A 63 7.47 -5.16 -1.20
C SER A 63 6.39 -5.86 -2.04
N ARG A 64 5.59 -6.73 -1.41
CA ARG A 64 4.45 -7.40 -2.05
C ARG A 64 3.35 -6.41 -2.41
N GLU A 65 3.04 -5.48 -1.52
CA GLU A 65 2.07 -4.40 -1.72
C GLU A 65 2.44 -3.57 -2.96
N ILE A 66 3.70 -3.14 -3.06
CA ILE A 66 4.22 -2.38 -4.21
C ILE A 66 4.13 -3.21 -5.49
N ALA A 67 4.57 -4.47 -5.47
CA ALA A 67 4.51 -5.33 -6.65
C ALA A 67 3.07 -5.53 -7.14
N ARG A 68 2.14 -5.75 -6.20
CA ARG A 68 0.73 -6.00 -6.51
C ARG A 68 0.00 -4.74 -6.98
N ALA A 69 0.31 -3.59 -6.41
CA ALA A 69 -0.22 -2.29 -6.85
C ALA A 69 0.23 -1.97 -8.28
N ASN A 70 1.51 -2.18 -8.61
CA ASN A 70 2.03 -2.00 -9.96
C ASN A 70 1.38 -2.94 -10.97
N LEU A 71 1.25 -4.23 -10.65
CA LEU A 71 0.55 -5.19 -11.49
C LEU A 71 -0.91 -4.79 -11.74
N THR A 72 -1.59 -4.30 -10.69
CA THR A 72 -2.98 -3.86 -10.78
C THR A 72 -3.11 -2.62 -11.67
N SER A 73 -2.24 -1.63 -11.48
CA SER A 73 -2.17 -0.42 -12.32
C SER A 73 -1.97 -0.77 -13.80
N GLN A 74 -1.00 -1.65 -14.10
CA GLN A 74 -0.73 -2.11 -15.46
C GLN A 74 -1.91 -2.88 -16.05
N SER A 75 -2.52 -3.79 -15.28
CA SER A 75 -3.63 -4.61 -15.79
C SER A 75 -4.91 -3.83 -16.03
N LEU A 76 -5.13 -2.72 -15.31
CA LEU A 76 -6.31 -1.87 -15.47
C LEU A 76 -6.03 -0.65 -16.35
N GLU A 77 -4.78 -0.46 -16.77
CA GLU A 77 -4.32 0.72 -17.52
C GLU A 77 -4.63 2.06 -16.81
N VAL A 78 -4.51 2.06 -15.47
CA VAL A 78 -4.78 3.25 -14.63
C VAL A 78 -3.49 3.83 -14.07
N PRO A 79 -3.39 5.16 -13.91
CA PRO A 79 -2.21 5.77 -13.31
C PRO A 79 -2.02 5.36 -11.85
N ILE A 80 -0.76 5.30 -11.42
CA ILE A 80 -0.36 5.07 -10.04
C ILE A 80 0.52 6.22 -9.54
N SER A 81 0.21 6.75 -8.36
CA SER A 81 1.03 7.71 -7.64
C SER A 81 1.56 7.09 -6.35
N ILE A 82 2.87 7.08 -6.18
CA ILE A 82 3.53 6.65 -4.94
C ILE A 82 3.80 7.88 -4.09
N ILE A 83 3.41 7.82 -2.82
CA ILE A 83 3.63 8.87 -1.82
C ILE A 83 4.40 8.26 -0.66
N GLU A 84 5.54 8.85 -0.35
CA GLU A 84 6.31 8.47 0.83
C GLU A 84 5.73 9.15 2.08
N ALA A 85 5.70 8.47 3.22
CA ALA A 85 5.19 9.08 4.46
C ALA A 85 6.03 10.30 4.93
N THR A 86 7.26 10.43 4.44
CA THR A 86 8.13 11.59 4.65
C THR A 86 7.92 12.72 3.64
N GLU A 87 7.09 12.52 2.62
CA GLU A 87 6.78 13.53 1.63
C GLU A 87 6.02 14.70 2.27
N ALA A 88 6.32 15.92 1.81
CA ALA A 88 5.61 17.10 2.27
C ALA A 88 4.11 16.99 1.93
N LEU A 89 3.26 17.43 2.86
CA LEU A 89 1.80 17.35 2.71
C LEU A 89 1.33 18.06 1.43
N GLU A 90 1.91 19.22 1.11
CA GLU A 90 1.58 19.98 -0.10
C GLU A 90 1.84 19.17 -1.38
N GLU A 91 2.97 18.45 -1.44
CA GLU A 91 3.34 17.62 -2.58
C GLU A 91 2.42 16.39 -2.69
N SER A 92 2.10 15.78 -1.56
CA SER A 92 1.15 14.66 -1.47
C SER A 92 -0.25 15.09 -1.95
N VAL A 93 -0.73 16.25 -1.50
CA VAL A 93 -2.04 16.80 -1.89
C VAL A 93 -2.07 17.12 -3.39
N LYS A 94 -0.98 17.64 -3.98
CA LYS A 94 -0.90 17.86 -5.44
C LYS A 94 -1.09 16.55 -6.21
N LYS A 95 -0.40 15.47 -5.81
CA LYS A 95 -0.53 14.16 -6.47
C LYS A 95 -1.94 13.60 -6.39
N VAL A 96 -2.58 13.68 -5.22
CA VAL A 96 -3.96 13.20 -5.05
C VAL A 96 -4.96 14.05 -5.85
N SER A 97 -4.78 15.36 -5.87
CA SER A 97 -5.66 16.30 -6.59
C SER A 97 -5.65 16.11 -8.11
N LEU A 98 -4.70 15.39 -8.68
CA LEU A 98 -4.69 15.05 -10.11
C LEU A 98 -5.85 14.12 -10.52
N TYR A 99 -6.50 13.46 -9.55
CA TYR A 99 -7.50 12.42 -9.80
C TYR A 99 -8.87 12.72 -9.17
N LEU A 100 -9.06 13.92 -8.59
CA LEU A 100 -10.30 14.40 -7.98
C LEU A 100 -10.91 15.51 -8.84
#